data_AF-A0A816SZ93-F1
#
_entry.id   AF-A0A816SZ93-F1
#
_cell.length_a   1.000
_cell.length_b   1.000
_cell.length_c   1.000
_cell.angle_alpha   90.00
_cell.angle_beta   90.00
_cell.angle_gamma   90.00
#
_symmetry.space_group_name_H-M   'P 1'
#
loop_
_entity.id
_entity.type
_entity.pdbx_description
1 polymer ?
#
loop_
_entity_poly.entity_id
_entity_poly.type
_entity_poly.pdbx_seq_one_letter_code
_entity_poly.pdbx_strand_id
1 'polypeptide(L)'
;MLVQTVGMIVLRIVQQNKLNLEKYEKCLDFDKSQQILEENIVLVCQEAYEYLVRWSINIAMNDDYVGMARVSNQALLMEFILKLIKNKKGGTIEECTKAFFRRLLTDGQYREDFRDEHHMLEQHITKRAQQQNGTVEAECDDEAKAKNDQEEFREDEKD
;
A
#
# COMPACT_ATOMS: atom_id res chain seq x y z
N MET A 1 -18.40 14.75 -7.41
CA MET A 1 -18.45 14.96 -5.95
C MET A 1 -18.11 13.71 -5.12
N LEU A 2 -18.42 12.47 -5.55
CA LEU A 2 -18.14 11.26 -4.77
C LEU A 2 -16.64 10.95 -4.57
N VAL A 3 -15.76 11.30 -5.51
CA VAL A 3 -14.31 11.01 -5.43
C VAL A 3 -13.60 11.81 -4.32
N GLN A 4 -14.09 13.02 -3.99
CA GLN A 4 -13.49 13.83 -2.91
C GLN A 4 -13.93 13.39 -1.51
N THR A 5 -15.15 12.86 -1.37
CA THR A 5 -15.67 12.41 -0.05
C THR A 5 -14.98 11.13 0.42
N VAL A 6 -14.72 10.18 -0.49
CA VAL A 6 -13.98 8.94 -0.16
C VAL A 6 -12.53 9.26 0.21
N GLY A 7 -11.87 10.17 -0.53
CA GLY A 7 -10.52 10.64 -0.21
C GLY A 7 -10.42 11.29 1.19
N MET A 8 -11.41 12.08 1.60
CA MET A 8 -11.46 12.66 2.95
C MET A 8 -11.73 11.64 4.06
N ILE A 9 -12.51 10.59 3.80
CA ILE A 9 -12.78 9.52 4.78
C ILE A 9 -11.54 8.65 4.98
N VAL A 10 -10.87 8.26 3.88
CA VAL A 10 -9.59 7.53 3.90
C VAL A 10 -8.55 8.32 4.70
N LEU A 11 -8.42 9.63 4.43
CA LEU A 11 -7.53 10.50 5.18
C LEU A 11 -7.88 10.55 6.67
N ARG A 12 -9.16 10.59 7.05
CA ARG A 12 -9.57 10.71 8.45
C ARG A 12 -9.20 9.47 9.28
N ILE A 13 -9.50 8.26 8.79
CA ILE A 13 -9.20 7.02 9.54
C ILE A 13 -7.68 6.82 9.67
N VAL A 14 -6.95 7.07 8.57
CA VAL A 14 -5.48 6.99 8.56
C VAL A 14 -4.87 8.06 9.47
N GLN A 15 -5.36 9.30 9.44
CA GLN A 15 -4.85 10.38 10.30
C GLN A 15 -5.12 10.12 11.78
N GLN A 16 -6.31 9.62 12.13
CA GLN A 16 -6.69 9.35 13.52
C GLN A 16 -5.91 8.17 14.11
N ASN A 17 -5.49 7.20 13.28
CA ASN A 17 -4.79 6.00 13.74
C ASN A 17 -3.36 5.90 13.21
N LYS A 18 -2.77 7.02 12.79
CA LYS A 18 -1.47 7.08 12.10
C LYS A 18 -0.37 6.34 12.85
N LEU A 19 -0.27 6.55 14.16
CA LEU A 19 0.76 5.92 15.00
C LEU A 19 0.62 4.39 15.04
N ASN A 20 -0.60 3.87 15.06
CA ASN A 20 -0.82 2.43 15.10
C ASN A 20 -0.60 1.80 13.71
N LEU A 21 -0.93 2.54 12.65
CA LEU A 21 -0.64 2.13 11.27
C LEU A 21 0.88 2.12 11.00
N GLU A 22 1.63 3.11 11.49
CA GLU A 22 3.10 3.16 11.42
C GLU A 22 3.77 2.06 12.26
N LYS A 23 3.14 1.62 13.35
CA LYS A 23 3.62 0.43 14.09
C LYS A 23 3.35 -0.85 13.30
N TYR A 24 2.14 -0.97 12.74
CA TYR A 24 1.72 -2.13 11.97
C TYR A 24 2.59 -2.32 10.72
N GLU A 25 2.82 -1.26 9.94
CA GLU A 25 3.62 -1.32 8.72
C GLU A 25 5.05 -1.84 9.00
N LYS A 26 5.63 -1.49 10.16
CA LYS A 26 7.00 -1.86 10.59
C LYS A 26 7.11 -3.26 11.17
N CYS A 27 5.99 -3.95 11.31
CA CYS A 27 5.96 -5.29 11.86
C CYS A 27 6.52 -6.32 10.86
N LEU A 28 7.27 -7.28 11.40
CA LEU A 28 7.80 -8.45 10.67
C LEU A 28 7.22 -9.76 11.20
N ASP A 29 6.65 -9.74 12.40
CA ASP A 29 6.22 -10.92 13.13
C ASP A 29 4.70 -11.03 13.08
N PHE A 30 4.19 -12.21 12.70
CA PHE A 30 2.76 -12.46 12.62
C PHE A 30 2.06 -12.30 13.97
N ASP A 31 2.70 -12.70 15.07
CA ASP A 31 2.09 -12.59 16.40
C ASP A 31 1.88 -11.11 16.79
N LYS A 32 2.88 -10.27 16.50
CA LYS A 32 2.78 -8.82 16.73
C LYS A 32 1.80 -8.15 15.77
N SER A 33 1.78 -8.57 14.50
CA SER A 33 0.80 -8.07 13.53
C SER A 33 -0.62 -8.40 13.98
N GLN A 34 -0.85 -9.63 14.45
CA GLN A 34 -2.13 -10.05 15.03
C GLN A 34 -2.51 -9.18 16.23
N GLN A 35 -1.59 -9.01 17.20
CA GLN A 35 -1.84 -8.21 18.40
C GLN A 35 -2.24 -6.76 18.05
N ILE A 36 -1.52 -6.11 17.13
CA ILE A 36 -1.81 -4.73 16.74
C ILE A 36 -3.22 -4.61 16.13
N LEU A 37 -3.61 -5.57 15.27
CA LEU A 37 -4.93 -5.56 14.62
C LEU A 37 -6.07 -5.87 15.61
N GLU A 38 -5.84 -6.74 16.59
CA GLU A 38 -6.81 -7.03 17.64
C GLU A 38 -7.02 -5.83 18.58
N GLU A 39 -5.94 -5.16 18.98
CA GLU A 39 -6.01 -3.95 19.83
C GLU A 39 -6.61 -2.75 19.09
N ASN A 40 -6.54 -2.75 17.75
CA ASN A 40 -6.94 -1.62 16.91
C ASN A 40 -7.84 -2.08 15.77
N ILE A 41 -8.98 -2.70 16.08
CA ILE A 41 -9.92 -3.24 15.08
C ILE A 41 -10.36 -2.24 14.00
N VAL A 42 -10.32 -0.94 14.30
CA VAL A 42 -10.63 0.16 13.37
C VAL A 42 -9.65 0.22 12.19
N LEU A 43 -8.43 -0.31 12.37
CA LEU A 43 -7.44 -0.44 11.29
C LEU A 43 -7.81 -1.52 10.28
N VAL A 44 -8.65 -2.49 10.64
CA VAL A 44 -9.06 -3.57 9.72
C VAL A 44 -10.18 -3.05 8.82
N CYS A 45 -9.82 -2.17 7.90
CA CYS A 45 -10.74 -1.55 6.94
C CYS A 45 -10.10 -1.44 5.55
N GLN A 46 -10.95 -1.28 4.54
CA GLN A 46 -10.53 -1.20 3.14
C GLN A 46 -9.61 0.01 2.91
N GLU A 47 -9.86 1.11 3.60
CA GLU A 47 -9.13 2.36 3.50
C GLU A 47 -7.69 2.22 4.00
N ALA A 48 -7.47 1.50 5.10
CA ALA A 48 -6.14 1.24 5.63
C ALA A 48 -5.36 0.30 4.70
N TYR A 49 -6.02 -0.72 4.14
CA TYR A 49 -5.43 -1.59 3.12
C TYR A 49 -4.97 -0.80 1.89
N GLU A 50 -5.85 0.03 1.31
CA GLU A 50 -5.54 0.85 0.14
C GLU A 50 -4.42 1.86 0.41
N TYR A 51 -4.36 2.39 1.63
CA TYR A 51 -3.26 3.24 2.07
C TYR A 51 -1.93 2.47 2.07
N LEU A 52 -1.87 1.27 2.68
CA LEU A 52 -0.64 0.47 2.75
C LEU A 52 -0.15 0.07 1.36
N VAL A 53 -1.05 -0.27 0.43
CA VAL A 53 -0.68 -0.54 -0.97
C VAL A 53 -0.11 0.72 -1.63
N ARG A 54 -0.75 1.88 -1.48
CA ARG A 54 -0.21 3.14 -2.01
C ARG A 54 1.15 3.49 -1.41
N TRP A 55 1.30 3.26 -0.11
CA TRP A 55 2.54 3.50 0.60
C TRP A 55 3.66 2.60 0.09
N SER A 56 3.38 1.31 -0.14
CA SER A 56 4.35 0.38 -0.71
C SER A 56 4.85 0.78 -2.11
N ILE A 57 3.99 1.41 -2.93
CA ILE A 57 4.37 1.99 -4.22
C ILE A 57 5.33 3.16 -4.02
N ASN A 58 5.00 4.10 -3.13
CA ASN A 58 5.89 5.23 -2.82
C ASN A 58 7.25 4.76 -2.31
N ILE A 59 7.30 3.70 -1.51
CA ILE A 59 8.55 3.12 -1.04
C ILE A 59 9.36 2.52 -2.21
N ALA A 60 8.70 1.77 -3.12
CA ALA A 60 9.35 1.22 -4.32
C ALA A 60 9.86 2.31 -5.27
N MET A 61 9.17 3.44 -5.40
CA MET A 61 9.64 4.58 -6.20
C MET A 61 10.95 5.17 -5.65
N ASN A 62 11.20 5.01 -4.35
CA ASN A 62 12.44 5.42 -3.69
C ASN A 62 13.48 4.28 -3.61
N ASP A 63 13.31 3.22 -4.42
CA ASP A 63 14.20 2.04 -4.52
C ASP A 63 14.37 1.22 -3.22
N ASP A 64 13.51 1.40 -2.22
CA ASP A 64 13.52 0.58 -0.99
C ASP A 64 12.63 -0.68 -1.15
N TYR A 65 13.14 -1.67 -1.89
CA TYR A 65 12.40 -2.92 -2.15
C TYR A 65 12.19 -3.76 -0.88
N VAL A 66 13.07 -3.66 0.12
CA VAL A 66 12.92 -4.39 1.40
C VAL A 66 11.78 -3.79 2.22
N GLY A 67 11.70 -2.46 2.29
CA GLY A 67 10.59 -1.75 2.90
C GLY A 67 9.27 -2.02 2.18
N MET A 68 9.29 -2.04 0.85
CA MET A 68 8.11 -2.35 0.03
C MET A 68 7.60 -3.77 0.28
N ALA A 69 8.49 -4.77 0.29
CA ALA A 69 8.13 -6.17 0.59
C ALA A 69 7.49 -6.30 1.99
N ARG A 70 8.07 -5.64 2.99
CA ARG A 70 7.51 -5.61 4.35
C ARG A 70 6.12 -4.98 4.40
N VAL A 71 5.95 -3.78 3.83
CA VAL A 71 4.67 -3.06 3.89
C VAL A 71 3.59 -3.77 3.07
N SER A 72 3.93 -4.31 1.91
CA SER A 72 2.99 -5.07 1.07
C SER A 72 2.53 -6.37 1.73
N ASN A 73 3.40 -7.06 2.50
CA ASN A 73 3.01 -8.20 3.32
C ASN A 73 1.94 -7.79 4.35
N GLN A 74 2.14 -6.66 5.04
CA GLN A 74 1.16 -6.15 6.01
C GLN A 74 -0.18 -5.76 5.35
N ALA A 75 -0.13 -5.21 4.13
CA ALA A 75 -1.33 -4.94 3.34
C ALA A 75 -2.07 -6.23 2.99
N LEU A 76 -1.35 -7.27 2.55
CA LEU A 76 -1.94 -8.55 2.16
C LEU A 76 -2.59 -9.28 3.34
N LEU A 77 -1.94 -9.29 4.53
CA LEU A 77 -2.54 -9.82 5.76
C LEU A 77 -3.91 -9.18 6.02
N MET A 78 -3.99 -7.85 5.93
CA MET A 78 -5.23 -7.11 6.12
C MET A 78 -6.28 -7.44 5.05
N GLU A 79 -5.88 -7.53 3.78
CA GLU A 79 -6.78 -7.89 2.68
C GLU A 79 -7.41 -9.27 2.89
N PHE A 80 -6.63 -10.27 3.30
CA PHE A 80 -7.13 -11.61 3.60
C PHE A 80 -8.11 -11.63 4.77
N ILE A 81 -7.84 -10.86 5.82
CA ILE A 81 -8.78 -10.72 6.95
C ILE A 81 -10.09 -10.10 6.46
N LEU A 82 -10.03 -9.04 5.65
CA LEU A 82 -11.23 -8.42 5.04
C LEU A 82 -11.99 -9.39 4.13
N LYS A 83 -11.29 -10.19 3.31
CA LYS A 83 -11.87 -11.26 2.49
C LYS A 83 -12.59 -12.30 3.38
N LEU A 84 -11.97 -12.69 4.49
CA LEU A 84 -12.56 -13.64 5.44
C LEU A 84 -13.82 -13.09 6.12
N ILE A 85 -13.81 -11.82 6.55
CA ILE A 85 -14.97 -11.13 7.14
C ILE A 85 -16.12 -11.08 6.15
N LYS A 86 -15.86 -10.75 4.88
CA LYS A 86 -16.87 -10.69 3.82
C LYS A 86 -17.52 -12.06 3.57
N ASN A 87 -16.76 -13.15 3.70
CA ASN A 87 -17.23 -14.51 3.46
C ASN A 87 -17.95 -15.14 4.66
N LYS A 88 -17.64 -14.72 5.89
CA LYS A 88 -18.28 -15.22 7.10
C LYS A 88 -19.52 -14.41 7.47
N LYS A 89 -20.69 -15.06 7.48
CA LYS A 89 -21.92 -14.47 8.04
C LYS A 89 -21.81 -14.41 9.57
N GLY A 90 -21.71 -13.21 10.13
CA GLY A 90 -21.87 -12.96 11.57
C GLY A 90 -20.61 -13.14 12.43
N GLY A 91 -19.42 -13.29 11.85
CA GLY A 91 -18.16 -13.28 12.61
C GLY A 91 -17.71 -11.86 12.94
N THR A 92 -17.16 -11.63 14.13
CA THR A 92 -16.53 -10.35 14.47
C THR A 92 -15.18 -10.19 13.76
N ILE A 93 -14.69 -8.95 13.66
CA ILE A 93 -13.35 -8.67 13.09
C ILE A 93 -12.28 -9.45 13.86
N GLU A 94 -12.32 -9.42 15.19
CA GLU A 94 -11.37 -10.11 16.06
C GLU A 94 -11.36 -11.63 15.84
N GLU A 95 -12.54 -12.26 15.75
CA GLU A 95 -12.67 -13.69 15.48
C GLU A 95 -12.09 -14.07 14.12
N CYS A 96 -12.33 -13.23 13.11
CA CYS A 96 -11.79 -13.43 11.77
C CYS A 96 -10.27 -13.26 11.75
N THR A 97 -9.74 -12.24 12.43
CA THR A 97 -8.29 -12.01 12.58
C THR A 97 -7.61 -13.22 13.23
N LYS A 98 -8.12 -13.69 14.38
CA LYS A 98 -7.60 -14.88 15.07
C LYS A 98 -7.66 -16.13 14.20
N ALA A 99 -8.79 -16.36 13.53
CA ALA A 99 -8.97 -17.50 12.66
C ALA A 99 -8.02 -17.48 11.46
N PHE A 100 -7.79 -16.30 10.88
CA PHE A 100 -6.86 -16.09 9.77
C PHE A 100 -5.42 -16.44 10.19
N PHE A 101 -4.90 -15.82 11.25
CA PHE A 101 -3.52 -16.07 11.70
C PHE A 101 -3.31 -17.51 12.16
N ARG A 102 -4.28 -18.09 12.87
CA ARG A 102 -4.24 -19.52 13.21
C ARG A 102 -4.11 -20.40 11.97
N ARG A 103 -4.89 -20.12 10.92
CA ARG A 103 -4.81 -20.88 9.67
C ARG A 103 -3.47 -20.66 8.97
N LEU A 104 -2.99 -19.43 8.88
CA LEU A 104 -1.69 -19.08 8.29
C LEU A 104 -0.51 -19.83 8.92
N LEU A 105 -0.55 -20.01 10.24
CA LEU A 105 0.50 -20.71 10.97
C LEU A 105 0.39 -22.24 10.87
N THR A 106 -0.83 -22.78 10.84
CA THR A 106 -1.07 -24.23 10.95
C THR A 106 -1.21 -24.96 9.60
N ASP A 107 -1.68 -24.27 8.57
CA ASP A 107 -1.93 -24.85 7.24
C ASP A 107 -0.79 -24.46 6.29
N GLY A 108 0.05 -25.45 5.97
CA GLY A 108 1.23 -25.25 5.12
C GLY A 108 0.90 -24.86 3.68
N GLN A 109 -0.18 -25.41 3.11
CA GLN A 109 -0.62 -25.06 1.76
C GLN A 109 -1.15 -23.64 1.74
N TYR A 110 -2.00 -23.29 2.70
CA TYR A 110 -2.55 -21.94 2.81
C TYR A 110 -1.45 -20.88 2.99
N ARG A 111 -0.37 -21.21 3.71
CA ARG A 111 0.78 -20.32 3.86
C ARG A 111 1.56 -20.15 2.55
N GLU A 112 1.65 -21.19 1.74
CA GLU A 112 2.33 -21.08 0.45
C GLU A 112 1.48 -20.30 -0.56
N ASP A 113 0.17 -20.54 -0.60
CA ASP A 113 -0.77 -19.74 -1.40
C ASP A 113 -0.68 -18.25 -1.01
N PHE A 114 -0.57 -17.96 0.28
CA PHE A 114 -0.35 -16.59 0.78
C PHE A 114 0.97 -15.99 0.30
N ARG A 115 2.05 -16.79 0.25
CA ARG A 115 3.37 -16.35 -0.24
C ARG A 115 3.32 -16.05 -1.74
N ASP A 116 2.65 -16.88 -2.51
CA ASP A 116 2.46 -16.67 -3.95
C ASP A 116 1.65 -15.39 -4.23
N GLU A 117 0.57 -15.16 -3.46
CA GLU A 117 -0.19 -13.91 -3.53
C GLU A 117 0.65 -12.70 -3.14
N HIS A 118 1.52 -12.82 -2.14
CA HIS A 118 2.46 -11.77 -1.75
C HIS A 118 3.44 -11.44 -2.87
N HIS A 119 4.01 -12.46 -3.51
CA HIS A 119 4.91 -12.26 -4.64
C HIS A 119 4.20 -11.58 -5.84
N MET A 120 2.96 -11.96 -6.13
CA MET A 120 2.16 -11.30 -7.17
C MET A 120 1.89 -9.83 -6.83
N LEU A 121 1.62 -9.53 -5.57
CA LEU A 121 1.41 -8.15 -5.11
C LEU A 121 2.69 -7.32 -5.25
N GLU A 122 3.85 -7.85 -4.88
CA GLU A 122 5.15 -7.20 -5.07
C GLU A 122 5.40 -6.86 -6.54
N GLN A 123 5.20 -7.82 -7.45
CA GLN A 123 5.34 -7.58 -8.89
C GLN A 123 4.43 -6.45 -9.39
N HIS A 124 3.18 -6.42 -8.91
CA HIS A 124 2.23 -5.37 -9.27
C HIS A 124 2.67 -3.99 -8.75
N ILE A 125 3.15 -3.92 -7.51
CA ILE A 125 3.66 -2.67 -6.90
C ILE A 125 4.89 -2.17 -7.66
N THR A 126 5.87 -3.04 -7.92
CA THR A 126 7.09 -2.69 -8.65
C THR A 126 6.78 -2.19 -10.05
N LYS A 127 5.90 -2.88 -10.78
CA LYS A 127 5.47 -2.43 -12.12
C LYS A 127 4.85 -1.04 -12.08
N ARG A 128 4.01 -0.77 -11.08
CA ARG A 128 3.35 0.53 -10.91
C ARG A 128 4.33 1.63 -10.53
N ALA A 129 5.31 1.35 -9.67
CA ALA A 129 6.37 2.28 -9.33
C ALA A 129 7.21 2.66 -10.56
N GLN A 130 7.60 1.67 -11.38
CA GLN A 130 8.33 1.90 -12.63
C GLN A 130 7.56 2.75 -13.63
N GLN A 131 6.24 2.51 -13.77
CA GLN A 131 5.38 3.33 -14.61
C GLN A 131 5.32 4.79 -14.14
N GLN A 132 5.28 5.01 -12.82
CA GLN A 132 5.28 6.36 -12.25
C GLN A 132 6.62 7.07 -12.42
N ASN A 133 7.75 6.38 -12.19
CA ASN A 133 9.08 6.96 -12.41
C ASN A 133 9.30 7.32 -13.89
N GLY A 134 8.97 6.44 -14.83
CA GLY A 134 9.12 6.72 -16.26
C GLY A 134 8.19 7.83 -16.79
N THR A 135 7.03 8.05 -16.16
CA THR A 135 6.17 9.20 -16.48
C THR A 135 6.81 10.50 -16.02
N VAL A 136 7.37 10.53 -14.80
CA VAL A 136 8.05 11.69 -14.24
C VAL A 136 9.30 12.06 -15.06
N GLU A 137 10.07 11.07 -15.51
CA GLU A 137 11.24 11.29 -16.37
C GLU A 137 10.86 11.94 -17.71
N ALA A 138 9.82 11.43 -18.38
CA ALA A 138 9.34 11.98 -19.64
C ALA A 138 8.82 13.44 -19.50
N GLU A 139 8.08 13.73 -18.43
CA GLU A 139 7.60 15.10 -18.15
C GLU A 139 8.75 16.08 -17.88
N CYS A 140 9.81 15.65 -17.17
CA CYS A 140 10.99 16.48 -16.92
C CYS A 140 11.75 16.79 -18.22
N ASP A 141 11.90 15.80 -19.10
CA ASP A 141 12.59 15.96 -20.39
C ASP A 141 11.83 16.92 -21.32
N ASP A 142 10.50 16.85 -21.35
CA ASP A 142 9.67 17.73 -22.18
C ASP A 142 9.65 19.17 -21.64
N GLU A 143 9.61 19.36 -20.32
CA GLU A 143 9.77 20.69 -19.71
C GLU A 143 11.15 21.31 -19.97
N ALA A 144 12.21 20.50 -19.96
CA ALA A 144 13.56 20.98 -20.24
C ALA A 144 13.71 21.44 -21.69
N LYS A 145 13.18 20.68 -22.65
CA LYS A 145 13.13 21.08 -24.07
C LYS A 145 12.32 22.35 -24.27
N ALA A 146 11.13 22.43 -23.66
CA ALA A 146 10.28 23.62 -23.78
C ALA A 146 10.92 24.90 -23.21
N LYS A 147 11.76 24.79 -22.16
CA LYS A 147 12.52 25.93 -21.63
C LYS A 147 13.69 26.31 -22.54
N ASN A 148 14.40 25.33 -23.09
CA ASN A 148 15.52 25.56 -24.00
C ASN A 148 15.04 26.25 -25.30
N ASP A 149 13.92 25.78 -25.86
CA ASP A 149 13.29 26.37 -27.05
C ASP A 149 12.78 27.81 -26.79
N GLN A 150 12.36 28.13 -25.55
CA GLN A 150 11.94 29.49 -25.15
C GLN A 150 13.12 30.43 -24.90
N GLU A 151 14.28 29.92 -24.49
CA GLU A 151 15.50 30.72 -24.34
C GLU A 151 16.14 31.02 -25.70
N GLU A 152 16.16 30.06 -26.63
CA GLU A 152 16.68 30.24 -27.99
C GLU A 152 15.87 31.32 -28.77
N PHE A 153 14.54 31.32 -28.63
CA PHE A 153 13.68 32.37 -29.20
C PHE A 153 13.88 33.77 -28.60
N ARG A 154 14.45 33.87 -27.40
CA ARG A 154 14.69 35.15 -26.70
C ARG A 154 16.03 35.79 -27.06
N GLU A 155 16.98 35.00 -27.56
CA GLU A 155 18.29 35.50 -27.99
C GLU A 155 18.23 36.06 -29.43
N ASP A 156 17.38 35.49 -30.29
CA ASP A 156 17.19 35.96 -31.68
C ASP A 156 16.45 37.31 -31.81
N GLU A 157 15.81 37.83 -30.75
CA GLU A 157 15.11 39.12 -30.74
C GLU A 157 15.99 40.31 -30.29
N LYS A 158 17.28 40.08 -30.01
CA LYS A 158 18.22 41.10 -29.51
C LYS A 158 19.21 41.66 -30.53
N ASP A 159 19.19 41.19 -31.78
CA ASP A 159 19.97 41.72 -32.90
C ASP A 159 19.10 42.54 -33.88
#